data_AF-T1HTQ0-F1
#
_entry.id   AF-T1HTQ0-F1
#
_cell.length_a   1.000
_cell.length_b   1.000
_cell.length_c   1.000
_cell.angle_alpha   90.00
_cell.angle_beta   90.00
_cell.angle_gamma   90.00
#
_symmetry.space_group_name_H-M   'P 1'
#
loop_
_entity.id
_entity.type
_entity.pdbx_description
1 polymer ?
#
loop_
_entity_poly.entity_id
_entity_poly.type
_entity_poly.pdbx_seq_one_letter_code
_entity_poly.pdbx_strand_id
1 'polypeptide(L)'
;MGAYLDKPVKEKVSNNFENKFLKCGASSMQGWRVTQEDAHNCILDFDNECSLFAVYDGHGGHEVAEYTAEHLPDFIKQTDAYKKGAFEEALKDAFLGFDALLATDPVIEKLKEIAFSKKKDDQGKIVGFKSNNRKGSSQNVKYSFCNL
;
A
#
# COMPACT_ATOMS: atom_id res chain seq x y z
N MET A 1 -2.92 -28.67 -4.66
CA MET A 1 -2.99 -27.73 -3.52
C MET A 1 -3.73 -26.50 -4.00
N GLY A 2 -4.88 -26.17 -3.40
CA GLY A 2 -5.72 -25.05 -3.80
C GLY A 2 -5.29 -23.74 -3.13
N ALA A 3 -6.06 -22.67 -3.33
CA ALA A 3 -5.81 -21.34 -2.78
C ALA A 3 -6.02 -21.21 -1.25
N TYR A 4 -6.19 -22.35 -0.54
CA TYR A 4 -6.59 -22.38 0.86
C TYR A 4 -5.60 -23.16 1.73
N LEU A 5 -5.41 -22.67 2.95
CA LEU A 5 -4.67 -23.34 4.03
C LEU A 5 -5.54 -24.39 4.74
N ASP A 6 -4.91 -25.35 5.41
CA ASP A 6 -5.62 -26.34 6.24
C ASP A 6 -6.30 -25.71 7.47
N LYS A 7 -5.78 -24.57 7.93
CA LYS A 7 -6.31 -23.78 9.04
C LYS A 7 -6.16 -22.29 8.73
N PRO A 8 -7.08 -21.43 9.19
CA PRO A 8 -6.96 -20.01 8.96
C PRO A 8 -5.89 -19.39 9.85
N VAL A 9 -5.13 -18.45 9.28
CA VAL A 9 -4.31 -17.50 10.03
C VAL A 9 -5.25 -16.50 10.70
N LYS A 10 -5.32 -16.55 12.03
CA LYS A 10 -6.24 -15.73 12.85
C LYS A 10 -5.57 -14.49 13.44
N GLU A 11 -4.28 -14.30 13.21
CA GLU A 11 -3.55 -13.12 13.66
C GLU A 11 -4.13 -11.88 12.97
N LYS A 12 -4.35 -10.83 13.77
CA LYS A 12 -4.91 -9.57 13.32
C LYS A 12 -3.86 -8.49 13.43
N VAL A 13 -3.55 -7.84 12.32
CA VAL A 13 -2.77 -6.60 12.34
C VAL A 13 -3.78 -5.47 12.54
N SER A 14 -3.77 -4.86 13.74
CA SER A 14 -4.73 -3.83 14.12
C SER A 14 -4.03 -2.55 14.53
N ASN A 15 -4.56 -1.41 14.08
CA ASN A 15 -4.02 -0.09 14.35
C ASN A 15 -5.15 0.87 14.73
N ASN A 16 -4.86 1.79 15.64
CA ASN A 16 -5.78 2.86 16.03
C ASN A 16 -5.10 4.20 15.71
N PHE A 17 -5.89 5.14 15.21
CA PHE A 17 -5.43 6.47 14.85
C PHE A 17 -6.39 7.51 15.44
N GLU A 18 -5.86 8.65 15.88
CA GLU A 18 -6.65 9.74 16.44
C GLU A 18 -6.00 11.08 16.08
N ASN A 19 -6.82 12.06 15.72
CA ASN A 19 -6.44 13.47 15.65
C ASN A 19 -7.53 14.33 16.34
N LYS A 20 -7.41 15.65 16.24
CA LYS A 20 -8.37 16.58 16.88
C LYS A 20 -9.82 16.39 16.42
N PHE A 21 -10.03 15.88 15.21
CA PHE A 21 -11.35 15.83 14.56
C PHE A 21 -11.97 14.43 14.57
N LEU A 22 -11.15 13.37 14.53
CA LEU A 22 -11.63 12.01 14.36
C LEU A 22 -10.78 10.97 15.10
N LYS A 23 -11.39 9.80 15.31
CA LYS A 23 -10.75 8.58 15.78
C LYS A 23 -11.13 7.45 14.83
N CYS A 24 -10.17 6.64 14.42
CA CYS A 24 -10.45 5.47 13.58
C CYS A 24 -9.61 4.27 14.02
N GLY A 25 -10.09 3.08 13.67
CA GLY A 25 -9.37 1.82 13.85
C GLY A 25 -9.40 1.02 12.55
N ALA A 26 -8.31 0.33 12.26
CA ALA A 26 -8.18 -0.60 11.15
C ALA A 26 -7.73 -1.96 11.68
N SER A 27 -8.21 -3.03 11.06
CA SER A 27 -7.80 -4.40 11.37
C SER A 27 -7.81 -5.23 10.09
N SER A 28 -6.73 -5.97 9.86
CA SER A 28 -6.61 -6.89 8.72
C SER A 28 -6.22 -8.29 9.20
N MET A 29 -6.66 -9.31 8.48
CA MET A 29 -6.43 -10.71 8.82
C MET A 29 -6.41 -11.55 7.54
N GLN A 30 -5.39 -12.39 7.36
CA GLN A 30 -5.23 -13.23 6.17
C GLN A 30 -6.30 -14.31 6.04
N GLY A 31 -6.71 -14.91 7.17
CA GLY A 31 -7.72 -15.96 7.17
C GLY A 31 -7.26 -17.22 6.46
N TRP A 32 -8.08 -17.75 5.56
CA TRP A 32 -7.86 -19.05 4.92
C TRP A 32 -6.95 -19.01 3.67
N ARG A 33 -6.63 -17.82 3.17
CA ARG A 33 -5.80 -17.68 1.96
C ARG A 33 -4.34 -18.01 2.29
N VAL A 34 -3.60 -18.46 1.29
CA VAL A 34 -2.16 -18.76 1.42
C VAL A 34 -1.34 -17.49 1.63
N THR A 35 -1.76 -16.39 1.00
CA THR A 35 -1.12 -15.07 1.03
C THR A 35 -2.12 -14.01 1.47
N GLN A 36 -1.64 -12.96 2.16
CA GLN A 36 -2.40 -11.74 2.37
C GLN A 36 -2.11 -10.76 1.23
N GLU A 37 -3.13 -10.47 0.43
CA GLU A 37 -3.04 -9.61 -0.75
C GLU A 37 -3.66 -8.23 -0.51
N ASP A 38 -4.34 -8.04 0.62
CA ASP A 38 -4.95 -6.75 0.99
C ASP A 38 -3.92 -5.72 1.46
N ALA A 39 -4.20 -4.45 1.17
CA ALA A 39 -3.53 -3.29 1.73
C ALA A 39 -4.55 -2.21 2.14
N HIS A 40 -4.16 -1.23 2.94
CA HIS A 40 -5.05 -0.13 3.34
C HIS A 40 -4.29 1.14 3.71
N ASN A 41 -4.99 2.28 3.69
CA ASN A 41 -4.53 3.56 4.22
C ASN A 41 -5.50 4.07 5.30
N CYS A 42 -4.94 4.64 6.36
CA CYS A 42 -5.63 5.47 7.35
C CYS A 42 -4.79 6.72 7.61
N ILE A 43 -4.92 7.72 6.74
CA ILE A 43 -4.12 8.95 6.77
C ILE A 43 -4.99 10.08 7.30
N LEU A 44 -4.86 10.37 8.61
CA LEU A 44 -5.69 11.37 9.27
C LEU A 44 -5.35 12.79 8.83
N ASP A 45 -4.07 13.09 8.68
CA ASP A 45 -3.58 14.40 8.25
C ASP A 45 -3.16 14.29 6.78
N PHE A 46 -4.14 13.96 5.93
CA PHE A 46 -3.89 13.79 4.50
C PHE A 46 -3.60 15.15 3.85
N ASP A 47 -4.40 16.16 4.17
CA ASP A 47 -4.19 17.55 3.75
C ASP A 47 -4.86 18.50 4.77
N ASN A 48 -4.85 19.80 4.51
CA ASN A 48 -5.56 20.80 5.32
C ASN A 48 -7.04 20.42 5.47
N GLU A 49 -7.42 20.04 6.69
CA GLU A 49 -8.77 19.61 7.06
C GLU A 49 -9.29 18.40 6.25
N CYS A 50 -8.40 17.56 5.73
CA CYS A 50 -8.75 16.38 4.95
C CYS A 50 -8.06 15.12 5.48
N SER A 51 -8.79 14.01 5.48
CA SER A 51 -8.30 12.67 5.84
C SER A 51 -8.62 11.69 4.71
N LEU A 52 -7.71 10.74 4.47
CA LEU A 52 -7.88 9.70 3.45
C LEU A 52 -7.91 8.31 4.08
N PHE A 53 -8.93 7.55 3.75
CA PHE A 53 -9.09 6.13 4.12
C PHE A 53 -9.32 5.32 2.86
N ALA A 54 -8.62 4.20 2.71
CA ALA A 54 -8.74 3.33 1.55
C ALA A 54 -8.44 1.87 1.93
N VAL A 55 -9.07 0.94 1.22
CA VAL A 55 -8.81 -0.50 1.29
C VAL A 55 -8.62 -1.00 -0.13
N TYR A 56 -7.57 -1.78 -0.34
CA TYR A 56 -7.18 -2.34 -1.62
C TYR A 56 -7.19 -3.86 -1.49
N ASP A 57 -8.09 -4.53 -2.19
CA ASP A 57 -8.22 -5.99 -2.23
C ASP A 57 -7.42 -6.50 -3.43
N GLY A 58 -6.25 -7.08 -3.16
CA GLY A 58 -5.38 -7.64 -4.19
C GLY A 58 -5.90 -8.98 -4.70
N HIS A 59 -5.72 -9.25 -5.99
CA HIS A 59 -6.08 -10.54 -6.58
C HIS A 59 -5.01 -11.06 -7.53
N GLY A 60 -4.37 -12.17 -7.15
CA GLY A 60 -3.32 -12.80 -7.95
C GLY A 60 -1.92 -12.24 -7.66
N GLY A 61 -1.79 -11.48 -6.57
CA GLY A 61 -0.57 -10.80 -6.15
C GLY A 61 -0.87 -9.62 -5.23
N HIS A 62 -0.01 -9.37 -4.24
CA HIS A 62 -0.15 -8.25 -3.29
C HIS A 62 0.50 -6.95 -3.78
N GLU A 63 1.35 -7.03 -4.81
CA GLU A 63 2.27 -5.96 -5.20
C GLU A 63 1.55 -4.69 -5.67
N VAL A 64 0.45 -4.83 -6.42
CA VAL A 64 -0.33 -3.67 -6.88
C VAL A 64 -1.08 -3.02 -5.73
N ALA A 65 -1.69 -3.81 -4.83
CA ALA A 65 -2.39 -3.29 -3.66
C ALA A 65 -1.43 -2.53 -2.73
N GLU A 66 -0.24 -3.07 -2.49
CA GLU A 66 0.81 -2.44 -1.69
C GLU A 66 1.36 -1.16 -2.35
N TYR A 67 1.68 -1.21 -3.65
CA TYR A 67 2.14 -0.05 -4.40
C TYR A 67 1.09 1.07 -4.44
N THR A 68 -0.19 0.70 -4.58
CA THR A 68 -1.31 1.65 -4.55
C THR A 68 -1.41 2.32 -3.18
N ALA A 69 -1.32 1.55 -2.09
CA ALA A 69 -1.35 2.11 -0.75
C ALA A 69 -0.19 3.09 -0.48
N GLU A 70 0.98 2.87 -1.10
CA GLU A 70 2.13 3.76 -0.96
C GLU A 70 1.99 5.05 -1.76
N HIS A 71 1.55 4.96 -3.02
CA HIS A 71 1.74 6.03 -4.00
C HIS A 71 0.46 6.74 -4.44
N LEU A 72 -0.69 6.07 -4.40
CA LEU A 72 -1.96 6.68 -4.80
C LEU A 72 -2.31 7.94 -3.99
N PRO A 73 -2.11 8.00 -2.65
CA PRO A 73 -2.40 9.20 -1.86
C PRO A 73 -1.66 10.45 -2.38
N ASP A 74 -0.37 10.33 -2.69
CA ASP A 74 0.43 11.44 -3.22
C ASP A 74 0.09 11.74 -4.68
N PHE A 75 -0.24 10.71 -5.47
CA PHE A 75 -0.67 10.88 -6.85
C PHE A 75 -1.97 11.70 -6.95
N ILE A 76 -2.95 11.45 -6.07
CA ILE A 76 -4.19 12.21 -5.98
C ILE A 76 -3.89 13.71 -5.79
N LYS A 77 -3.00 14.07 -4.85
CA LYS A 77 -2.63 15.46 -4.57
C LYS A 77 -1.93 16.15 -5.75
N GLN A 78 -1.24 15.38 -6.58
CA GLN A 78 -0.51 15.91 -7.72
C GLN A 78 -1.42 16.25 -8.90
N THR A 79 -2.64 15.70 -8.97
CA THR A 79 -3.60 16.02 -10.03
C THR A 79 -4.00 17.51 -10.00
N ASP A 80 -4.20 18.08 -11.18
CA ASP A 80 -4.58 19.50 -11.29
C ASP A 80 -5.99 19.77 -10.76
N ALA A 81 -6.89 18.80 -10.90
CA ALA A 81 -8.24 18.88 -10.34
C ALA A 81 -8.20 18.95 -8.80
N TYR A 82 -7.33 18.18 -8.14
CA TYR A 82 -7.19 18.23 -6.68
C TYR A 82 -6.72 19.61 -6.20
N LYS A 83 -5.70 20.18 -6.85
CA LYS A 83 -5.18 21.52 -6.54
C LYS A 83 -6.22 22.63 -6.73
N LYS A 84 -7.21 22.41 -7.60
CA LYS A 84 -8.35 23.32 -7.83
C LYS A 84 -9.53 23.07 -6.88
N GLY A 85 -9.46 22.05 -6.02
CA GLY A 85 -10.55 21.64 -5.13
C GLY A 85 -11.67 20.83 -5.83
N ALA A 86 -11.46 20.40 -7.08
CA ALA A 86 -12.40 19.59 -7.84
C ALA A 86 -12.20 18.10 -7.51
N PHE A 87 -12.55 17.68 -6.30
CA PHE A 87 -12.19 16.35 -5.77
C PHE A 87 -12.77 15.17 -6.56
N GLU A 88 -13.99 15.29 -7.10
CA GLU A 88 -14.59 14.21 -7.90
C GLU A 88 -13.79 13.93 -9.17
N GLU A 89 -13.41 14.99 -9.89
CA GLU A 89 -12.58 14.90 -11.10
C GLU A 89 -11.16 14.45 -10.73
N ALA A 90 -10.62 14.96 -9.62
CA ALA A 90 -9.32 14.56 -9.10
C ALA A 90 -9.20 13.05 -8.85
N LEU A 91 -10.24 12.44 -8.26
CA LEU A 91 -10.24 11.00 -8.03
C LEU A 91 -10.34 10.22 -9.34
N LYS A 92 -11.17 10.66 -10.29
CA LYS A 92 -11.26 10.01 -11.62
C LYS A 92 -9.92 10.08 -12.35
N ASP A 93 -9.32 11.26 -12.40
CA ASP A 93 -8.03 11.51 -13.04
C ASP A 93 -6.91 10.72 -12.35
N ALA A 94 -6.92 10.68 -11.02
CA ALA A 94 -5.94 9.93 -10.24
C ALA A 94 -6.02 8.44 -10.54
N PHE A 95 -7.21 7.83 -10.54
CA PHE A 95 -7.34 6.40 -10.81
C PHE A 95 -6.91 6.03 -12.23
N LEU A 96 -7.34 6.80 -13.24
CA LEU A 96 -6.96 6.54 -14.63
C LEU A 96 -5.47 6.78 -14.88
N GLY A 97 -4.92 7.87 -14.35
CA GLY A 97 -3.51 8.21 -14.49
C GLY A 97 -2.60 7.25 -13.73
N PHE A 98 -3.02 6.82 -12.54
CA PHE A 98 -2.29 5.85 -11.73
C PHE A 98 -2.29 4.46 -12.39
N ASP A 99 -3.41 4.02 -12.95
CA ASP A 99 -3.48 2.77 -13.71
C ASP A 99 -2.54 2.78 -14.93
N ALA A 100 -2.54 3.88 -15.70
CA ALA A 100 -1.59 4.05 -16.79
C ALA A 100 -0.13 4.05 -16.32
N LEU A 101 0.16 4.61 -15.13
CA LEU A 101 1.49 4.60 -14.52
C LEU A 101 1.94 3.17 -14.14
N LEU A 102 1.04 2.32 -13.63
CA LEU A 102 1.33 0.92 -13.30
C LEU A 102 1.82 0.11 -14.50
N ALA A 103 1.37 0.47 -15.71
CA ALA A 103 1.76 -0.17 -16.96
C ALA A 103 3.13 0.29 -17.51
N THR A 104 3.82 1.21 -16.84
CA THR A 104 5.14 1.70 -17.29
C THR A 104 6.27 0.79 -16.82
N ASP A 105 7.31 0.62 -17.65
CA ASP A 105 8.44 -0.27 -17.33
C ASP A 105 9.08 0.00 -15.95
N PRO A 106 9.35 1.27 -15.54
CA PRO A 106 9.95 1.54 -14.23
C PRO A 106 9.08 1.05 -13.06
N VAL A 107 7.76 1.16 -13.20
CA VAL A 107 6.82 0.74 -12.15
C VAL A 107 6.65 -0.77 -12.18
N ILE A 108 6.59 -1.40 -13.35
CA ILE A 108 6.58 -2.86 -13.48
C ILE A 108 7.81 -3.48 -12.80
N GLU A 109 9.00 -2.91 -12.98
CA GLU A 109 10.19 -3.39 -12.27
C GLU A 109 10.05 -3.23 -10.74
N LYS A 110 9.45 -2.14 -10.28
CA LYS A 110 9.15 -1.93 -8.85
C LYS A 110 8.14 -2.95 -8.30
N LEU A 111 7.09 -3.24 -9.06
CA LEU A 111 6.09 -4.25 -8.69
C LEU A 111 6.72 -5.64 -8.59
N LYS A 112 7.64 -5.99 -9.50
CA LYS A 112 8.42 -7.24 -9.40
C LYS A 112 9.24 -7.27 -8.11
N GLU A 113 9.93 -6.18 -7.75
CA GLU A 113 10.68 -6.10 -6.48
C GLU A 113 9.78 -6.38 -5.27
N ILE A 114 8.58 -5.79 -5.23
CA ILE A 114 7.59 -6.00 -4.15
C ILE A 114 7.06 -7.44 -4.14
N ALA A 115 6.82 -8.03 -5.31
CA ALA A 115 6.37 -9.41 -5.42
C ALA A 115 7.42 -10.41 -4.89
N PHE A 116 8.72 -10.11 -5.05
CA PHE A 116 9.81 -10.96 -4.55
C PHE A 116 10.19 -10.69 -3.09
N SER A 117 9.92 -9.51 -2.53
CA SER A 117 10.30 -9.17 -1.16
C SER A 117 9.56 -10.02 -0.11
N LYS A 118 8.25 -10.27 -0.29
CA LYS A 118 7.44 -11.13 0.61
C LYS A 118 7.65 -12.63 0.44
N LYS A 119 8.37 -13.09 -0.60
CA LYS A 119 8.70 -14.51 -0.77
C LYS A 119 9.89 -14.98 0.09
N LYS A 120 10.51 -14.09 0.88
CA LYS A 120 11.76 -14.38 1.62
C LYS A 120 11.59 -15.14 2.94
N ASP A 121 10.38 -15.43 3.40
CA ASP A 121 10.19 -15.82 4.80
C ASP A 121 10.04 -17.31 5.08
N ASP A 122 10.00 -18.20 4.07
CA ASP A 122 9.79 -19.65 4.32
C ASP A 122 11.04 -20.54 4.17
N GLN A 123 12.15 -20.09 3.58
CA GLN A 123 13.30 -20.99 3.25
C GLN A 123 14.72 -20.40 3.42
N GLY A 124 14.88 -19.22 4.03
CA GLY A 124 16.17 -18.83 4.65
C GLY A 124 17.42 -18.79 3.74
N LYS A 125 17.31 -18.47 2.45
CA LYS A 125 18.49 -18.12 1.61
C LYS A 125 18.24 -16.87 0.75
N ILE A 126 19.15 -15.90 0.92
CA ILE A 126 19.23 -14.67 0.12
C ILE A 126 20.14 -14.92 -1.07
N VAL A 127 19.68 -14.65 -2.28
CA VAL A 127 20.54 -14.44 -3.46
C VAL A 127 20.24 -13.09 -4.10
N GLY A 128 21.26 -12.23 -4.13
CA GLY A 128 21.32 -10.97 -4.89
C GLY A 128 20.76 -9.75 -4.15
N PHE A 129 21.23 -8.52 -4.37
CA PHE A 129 22.29 -7.97 -5.21
C PHE A 129 22.63 -6.59 -4.60
N LYS A 130 23.89 -6.15 -4.62
CA LYS A 130 24.28 -4.80 -4.15
C LYS A 130 24.02 -3.77 -5.26
N SER A 131 23.34 -2.66 -4.96
CA SER A 131 23.68 -1.36 -5.58
C SER A 131 23.10 -0.13 -4.84
N ASN A 132 24.04 0.64 -4.28
CA ASN A 132 24.20 2.10 -4.18
C ASN A 132 23.02 3.10 -4.01
N ASN A 133 22.98 3.68 -2.80
CA ASN A 133 22.90 5.11 -2.45
C ASN A 133 22.38 6.12 -3.50
N ARG A 134 21.20 6.71 -3.21
CA ARG A 134 20.93 8.15 -3.42
C ARG A 134 20.12 8.71 -2.25
N LYS A 135 20.59 9.83 -1.71
CA LYS A 135 19.91 10.65 -0.71
C LYS A 135 18.76 11.40 -1.40
N GLY A 136 17.54 11.15 -0.97
CA GLY A 136 16.35 11.93 -1.30
C GLY A 136 15.48 11.99 -0.05
N SER A 137 15.01 13.17 0.31
CA SER A 137 14.26 13.48 1.52
C SER A 137 12.90 12.78 1.53
N SER A 138 12.83 11.57 2.06
CA SER A 138 11.58 10.84 2.28
C SER A 138 10.96 11.32 3.59
N GLN A 139 9.80 11.99 3.49
CA GLN A 139 8.89 12.06 4.63
C GLN A 139 8.51 10.62 4.99
N ASN A 140 8.73 10.26 6.25
CA ASN A 140 8.50 8.92 6.78
C ASN A 140 7.02 8.56 6.68
N VAL A 141 6.61 7.90 5.58
CA VAL A 141 5.44 7.03 5.61
C VAL A 141 5.88 5.78 6.37
N LYS A 142 5.69 5.80 7.69
CA LYS A 142 5.95 4.63 8.54
C LYS A 142 4.99 3.52 8.13
N TYR A 143 5.44 2.59 7.31
CA TYR A 143 4.98 1.21 7.44
C TYR A 143 5.45 0.70 8.80
N SER A 144 4.57 0.78 9.79
CA SER A 144 4.83 0.25 11.12
C SER A 144 4.71 -1.28 11.08
N PHE A 145 5.75 -1.96 10.59
CA PHE A 145 6.03 -3.32 11.04
C PHE A 145 6.59 -3.21 12.46
N CYS A 146 5.74 -3.44 13.45
CA CYS A 146 6.14 -3.45 14.85
C CYS A 146 6.85 -4.78 15.12
N ASN A 147 8.19 -4.77 15.15
CA ASN A 147 8.93 -5.74 15.94
C ASN A 147 8.74 -5.37 17.41
N LEU A 148 8.13 -6.28 18.17
CA LEU A 148 8.22 -6.31 19.63
C LEU A 148 9.67 -6.51 20.08
#